data_AF-J9DQT5-F1
#
_entry.id   AF-J9DQT5-F1
#
_cell.length_a   1.000
_cell.length_b   1.000
_cell.length_c   1.000
_cell.angle_alpha   90.00
_cell.angle_beta   90.00
_cell.angle_gamma   90.00
#
_symmetry.space_group_name_H-M   'P 1'
#
loop_
_entity.id
_entity.type
_entity.pdbx_description
1 polymer ?
#
loop_
_entity_poly.entity_id
_entity_poly.type
_entity_poly.pdbx_seq_one_letter_code
_entity_poly.pdbx_strand_id
1 'polypeptide(L)' 'LSPVNIEKHYGDFDTDEKPYSCSICGKSFPRKQDLQSHMVTHDMNRPVYPCTVCGKEFQIKRSLKFHMQNH' A
#
# COMPACT_ATOMS: atom_id res chain seq x y z
N LEU A 1 -0.20 18.02 8.96
CA LEU A 1 0.70 17.15 8.18
C LEU A 1 2.01 17.04 8.96
N SER A 2 2.07 16.16 9.97
CA SER A 2 3.30 15.98 10.75
C SER A 2 4.34 15.19 9.96
N PRO A 3 5.63 15.56 10.03
CA PRO A 3 6.68 14.85 9.35
C PRO A 3 6.81 13.42 9.92
N VAL A 4 6.91 12.44 9.03
CA VAL A 4 7.16 11.04 9.40
C VAL A 4 8.56 10.96 10.00
N ASN A 5 8.65 10.79 11.32
CA ASN A 5 9.92 10.58 12.02
C ASN A 5 10.49 9.21 11.59
N ILE A 6 11.58 9.22 10.84
CA ILE A 6 12.32 8.02 10.39
C ILE A 6 13.58 7.94 11.23
N GLU A 7 13.50 7.31 12.40
CA GLU A 7 14.67 7.06 13.23
C GLU A 7 15.33 5.74 12.80
N LYS A 8 16.60 5.82 12.37
CA LYS A 8 17.42 4.66 12.04
C LYS A 8 18.19 4.26 13.29
N HIS A 9 17.75 3.22 13.98
CA HIS A 9 18.55 2.57 15.02
C HIS A 9 19.48 1.55 14.36
N TYR A 10 20.79 1.73 14.52
CA TYR A 10 21.80 0.74 14.16
C TYR A 10 22.15 -0.01 15.45
N GLY A 11 21.61 -1.22 15.63
CA GLY A 11 21.91 -2.01 16.82
C GLY A 11 21.35 -3.42 16.82
N ASP A 12 22.26 -4.37 16.62
CA ASP A 12 22.27 -5.75 17.14
C ASP A 12 21.28 -6.80 16.60
N PHE A 13 21.84 -7.66 15.73
CA PHE A 13 21.53 -9.06 15.41
C PHE A 13 20.27 -9.76 15.99
N ASP A 14 19.08 -9.21 15.76
CA ASP A 14 17.83 -9.98 15.73
C ASP A 14 17.17 -9.82 14.34
N THR A 15 17.20 -10.90 13.56
CA THR A 15 17.03 -10.92 12.09
C THR A 15 15.58 -10.80 11.61
N ASP A 16 14.80 -9.86 12.16
CA ASP A 16 13.56 -9.38 11.56
C ASP A 16 13.37 -7.87 11.82
N GLU A 17 14.47 -7.11 11.83
CA GLU A 17 14.38 -5.65 11.88
C GLU A 17 13.62 -5.15 10.64
N LYS A 18 12.36 -4.80 10.87
CA LYS A 18 11.46 -4.18 9.92
C LYS A 18 11.37 -2.69 10.27
N PRO A 19 12.35 -1.87 9.86
CA PRO A 19 12.48 -0.48 10.34
C PRO A 19 11.35 0.43 9.87
N TYR A 20 10.49 -0.04 8.96
CA TYR A 20 9.39 0.73 8.41
C TYR A 20 8.06 0.27 9.00
N SER A 21 7.59 0.95 10.04
CA SER A 21 6.31 0.65 10.69
C SER A 21 5.15 1.50 10.16
N CYS A 22 3.98 0.88 10.08
CA CYS A 22 2.72 1.54 9.77
C CYS A 22 2.24 2.31 11.00
N SER A 23 2.04 3.62 10.86
CA SER A 23 1.50 4.46 11.94
C SER A 23 0.03 4.19 12.27
N ILE A 24 -0.70 3.46 11.42
CA ILE A 24 -2.14 3.22 11.56
C ILE A 24 -2.43 1.89 12.26
N CYS A 25 -1.74 0.82 11.87
CA CYS A 25 -1.96 -0.52 12.45
C CYS A 25 -0.72 -1.13 13.12
N GLY A 26 0.41 -0.43 13.17
CA GLY A 26 1.64 -0.89 13.83
C GLY A 26 2.39 -2.00 13.08
N LYS A 27 1.92 -2.43 11.89
CA LYS A 27 2.64 -3.43 11.09
C LYS A 27 3.98 -2.92 10.60
N SER A 28 5.02 -3.70 10.79
CA SER A 28 6.37 -3.39 10.34
C SER A 28 6.68 -4.06 9.01
N PHE A 29 7.50 -3.39 8.19
CA PHE A 29 7.97 -3.85 6.88
C PHE A 29 9.50 -3.70 6.74
N PRO A 30 10.16 -4.60 6.00
CA PRO A 30 11.62 -4.55 5.79
C PRO A 30 12.04 -3.45 4.82
N ARG A 31 11.15 -2.96 3.96
CA ARG A 31 11.45 -1.92 2.96
C ARG A 31 10.40 -0.81 2.97
N LYS A 32 10.85 0.42 2.70
CA LYS A 32 10.00 1.60 2.59
C LYS A 32 8.90 1.44 1.53
N GLN A 33 9.21 0.81 0.39
CA GLN A 33 8.25 0.55 -0.69
C GLN A 33 7.09 -0.35 -0.24
N ASP A 34 7.38 -1.31 0.66
CA ASP A 34 6.38 -2.26 1.14
C ASP A 34 5.45 -1.58 2.14
N LEU A 35 6.00 -0.72 3.01
CA LEU A 35 5.21 0.19 3.85
C LEU A 35 4.35 1.14 2.99
N GLN A 36 4.90 1.79 1.96
CA GLN A 36 4.14 2.68 1.08
C GLN A 36 2.99 1.95 0.38
N SER A 37 3.23 0.75 -0.15
CA SER A 37 2.19 -0.10 -0.72
C SER A 37 1.14 -0.48 0.32
N HIS A 38 1.56 -0.77 1.55
CA HIS A 38 0.65 -1.05 2.63
C HIS A 38 -0.20 0.16 3.05
N MET A 39 0.35 1.38 3.07
CA MET A 39 -0.39 2.59 3.42
C MET A 39 -1.60 2.83 2.48
N VAL A 40 -1.53 2.39 1.21
CA VAL A 40 -2.68 2.47 0.29
C VAL A 40 -3.87 1.59 0.70
N THR A 41 -3.67 0.65 1.62
CA THR A 41 -4.76 -0.16 2.19
C THR A 41 -5.51 0.57 3.31
N HIS A 42 -4.88 1.57 3.91
CA HIS A 42 -5.49 2.43 4.92
C HIS A 42 -6.18 3.65 4.30
N ASP A 43 -5.63 4.17 3.21
CA ASP A 43 -6.31 5.17 2.39
C ASP A 43 -7.42 4.49 1.57
N MET A 44 -8.65 4.46 2.09
CA MET A 44 -9.88 4.10 1.36
C MET A 44 -10.15 4.98 0.12
N ASN A 45 -9.28 5.95 -0.15
CA ASN A 45 -9.38 6.95 -1.21
C ASN A 45 -8.59 6.58 -2.47
N ARG A 46 -8.29 5.29 -2.67
CA ARG A 46 -7.70 4.85 -3.92
C ARG A 46 -8.72 5.10 -5.04
N PRO A 47 -8.31 5.72 -6.17
CA PRO A 47 -9.23 5.94 -7.28
C PRO A 47 -9.77 4.58 -7.74
N VAL A 48 -11.08 4.41 -7.58
CA VAL A 48 -11.80 3.29 -8.18
C VAL A 48 -11.97 3.58 -9.65
N TYR A 49 -11.73 2.56 -10.46
CA TYR A 49 -11.94 2.60 -11.89
C TYR A 49 -13.20 1.77 -12.20
N PRO A 50 -14.37 2.41 -12.36
CA PRO A 50 -15.59 1.68 -12.67
C PRO A 50 -15.57 1.20 -14.13
N CYS A 51 -16.04 -0.03 -14.34
CA CYS A 51 -16.38 -0.53 -15.67
C CYS A 51 -17.63 0.19 -16.17
N THR A 52 -17.55 0.79 -17.35
CA THR A 52 -18.68 1.53 -17.96
C THR A 52 -19.77 0.62 -18.51
N VAL A 53 -19.53 -0.70 -18.62
CA VAL A 53 -20.48 -1.69 -19.14
C VAL A 53 -21.29 -2.34 -18.01
N CYS A 54 -20.62 -2.85 -16.98
CA CYS A 54 -21.29 -3.57 -15.88
C CYS A 54 -21.24 -2.87 -14.51
N GLY A 55 -20.58 -1.72 -14.40
CA GLY A 55 -20.45 -0.97 -13.13
C GLY A 55 -19.47 -1.57 -12.12
N LYS A 56 -18.79 -2.68 -12.43
CA LYS A 56 -17.81 -3.30 -11.53
C LYS A 56 -16.60 -2.40 -11.32
N GLU A 57 -16.21 -2.20 -10.06
CA GLU A 57 -15.12 -1.31 -9.69
C GLU A 57 -13.79 -2.04 -9.52
N PHE A 58 -12.71 -1.39 -9.95
CA PHE A 58 -11.35 -1.92 -9.85
C PHE A 58 -10.43 -0.93 -9.16
N GLN A 59 -9.56 -1.43 -8.30
CA GLN A 59 -8.60 -0.62 -7.54
C GLN A 59 -7.32 -0.28 -8.34
N ILE A 60 -7.18 -0.85 -9.55
CA ILE A 60 -6.00 -0.68 -10.41
C ILE A 60 -6.44 -0.60 -11.87
N LYS A 61 -5.95 0.41 -12.61
CA LYS A 61 -6.25 0.62 -14.04
C LYS A 61 -5.93 -0.60 -14.93
N ARG A 62 -4.84 -1.32 -14.63
CA ARG A 62 -4.48 -2.57 -15.32
C ARG A 62 -5.57 -3.64 -15.17
N SER A 63 -6.15 -3.80 -13.99
CA SER A 63 -7.20 -4.78 -13.73
C SER A 63 -8.48 -4.45 -14.50
N LEU A 64 -8.88 -3.18 -14.55
CA LEU A 64 -9.98 -2.73 -15.42
C LEU A 64 -9.68 -3.06 -16.89
N LYS A 65 -8.46 -2.79 -17.38
CA LYS A 65 -8.09 -3.09 -18.78
C LYS A 65 -8.22 -4.58 -19.13
N PHE A 66 -7.74 -5.48 -18.27
CA PHE A 66 -7.90 -6.92 -18.49
C PHE A 66 -9.36 -7.38 -18.42
N HIS A 67 -10.14 -6.79 -17.52
CA HIS A 67 -11.57 -7.04 -17.45
C HIS A 67 -12.29 -6.63 -18.75
N MET A 68 -11.98 -5.44 -19.29
CA MET A 68 -12.57 -4.96 -20.55
C MET A 68 -12.23 -5.82 -21.78
N GLN A 69 -11.13 -6.58 -21.74
CA GLN A 69 -10.76 -7.49 -22.83
C GLN A 69 -11.60 -8.76 -22.89
N ASN A 70 -12.18 -9.16 -21.75
CA ASN A 70 -12.97 -10.39 -21.61
C ASN A 70 -14.44 -10.08 -21.33
N HIS A 71 -14.85 -8.85 -21.63
CA HIS A 71 -16.19 -8.37 -21.38
C HIS A 71 -17.15 -8.82 -22.49
#